data_AF-A0A4Q4CT52-F1
#
_entry.id   AF-A0A4Q4CT52-F1
#
_cell.length_a   1.000
_cell.length_b   1.000
_cell.length_c   1.000
_cell.angle_alpha   90.00
_cell.angle_beta   90.00
_cell.angle_gamma   90.00
#
_symmetry.space_group_name_H-M   'P 1'
#
loop_
_entity.id
_entity.type
_entity.pdbx_description
1 polymer ?
#
loop_
_entity_poly.entity_id
_entity_poly.type
_entity_poly.pdbx_seq_one_letter_code
_entity_poly.pdbx_strand_id
1 'polypeptide(L)' 'MSEYLHPLLKPLLADDWAAIDPGLPKLLELLFSRAAGEDWHKAGTFKDHLLGVYRTLALWDQPREVRLLGLFH' A
#
# COMPACT_ATOMS: atom_id res chain seq x y z
N MET A 1 -7.25 12.65 26.03
CA MET A 1 -6.07 11.98 25.46
C MET A 1 -6.07 12.31 23.98
N SER A 2 -5.12 13.11 23.50
CA SER A 2 -4.99 13.31 22.05
C SER A 2 -4.66 11.94 21.46
N GLU A 3 -5.56 11.38 20.65
CA GLU A 3 -5.29 10.16 19.90
C GLU A 3 -4.05 10.42 19.04
N TYR A 4 -2.94 9.77 19.39
CA TYR A 4 -1.76 9.75 18.55
C TYR A 4 -2.13 8.94 17.31
N LEU A 5 -2.51 9.64 16.25
CA LEU A 5 -2.70 9.04 14.94
C LEU A 5 -1.37 8.44 14.48
N HIS A 6 -1.44 7.23 13.90
CA HIS A 6 -0.28 6.56 13.34
C HIS A 6 0.47 7.50 12.36
N PRO A 7 1.81 7.58 12.40
CA PRO A 7 2.57 8.55 11.59
C PRO A 7 2.35 8.38 10.09
N LEU A 8 2.10 7.14 9.65
CA LEU A 8 1.79 6.83 8.24
C LEU A 8 0.34 7.10 7.84
N LEU A 9 -0.58 7.43 8.76
CA LEU A 9 -2.00 7.56 8.43
C LEU A 9 -2.24 8.63 7.36
N LYS A 10 -1.71 9.84 7.57
CA LYS A 10 -1.89 10.95 6.63
C LYS A 10 -1.34 10.65 5.24
N PRO A 11 -0.08 10.18 5.06
CA PRO A 11 0.41 9.86 3.73
C PRO A 11 -0.31 8.66 3.10
N LEU A 12 -0.77 7.65 3.87
CA LEU A 12 -1.57 6.54 3.34
C LEU A 12 -2.94 6.99 2.82
N LEU A 13 -3.57 7.97 3.46
CA LEU A 13 -4.83 8.56 3.00
C LEU A 13 -4.65 9.49 1.79
N ALA A 14 -3.47 10.09 1.65
CA ALA A 14 -3.13 10.98 0.55
C ALA A 14 -2.51 10.26 -0.66
N ASP A 15 -2.35 8.93 -0.59
CA ASP A 15 -1.59 8.15 -1.57
C ASP A 15 -0.16 8.67 -1.82
N ASP A 16 0.45 9.28 -0.79
CA ASP A 16 1.83 9.75 -0.83
C ASP A 16 2.78 8.57 -0.51
N TRP A 17 2.93 7.69 -1.50
CA TRP A 17 3.74 6.48 -1.41
C TRP A 17 5.21 6.76 -1.12
N ALA A 18 5.74 7.89 -1.60
CA ALA A 18 7.13 8.29 -1.35
C ALA A 18 7.37 8.67 0.12
N ALA A 19 6.39 9.31 0.77
CA ALA A 19 6.45 9.62 2.20
C ALA A 19 6.33 8.37 3.10
N ILE A 20 5.78 7.27 2.59
CA ILE A 20 5.65 5.99 3.32
C ILE A 20 6.93 5.14 3.18
N ASP A 21 7.42 5.01 1.96
CA ASP A 21 8.66 4.31 1.61
C ASP A 21 9.20 4.92 0.30
N PRO A 22 10.39 5.55 0.33
CA PRO A 22 10.97 6.18 -0.86
C PRO A 22 11.14 5.25 -2.07
N GLY A 23 11.25 3.94 -1.85
CA GLY A 23 11.36 2.94 -2.91
C GLY A 23 10.03 2.46 -3.49
N LEU A 24 8.92 2.73 -2.80
CA LEU A 24 7.59 2.21 -3.16
C LEU A 24 7.06 2.72 -4.50
N PRO A 25 7.18 4.01 -4.89
CA PRO A 25 6.69 4.49 -6.18
C PRO A 25 7.21 3.65 -7.37
N LYS A 26 8.51 3.34 -7.37
CA LYS A 26 9.14 2.52 -8.43
C LYS A 26 8.64 1.08 -8.43
N LEU A 27 8.35 0.51 -7.26
CA LEU A 27 7.79 -0.83 -7.14
C LEU A 27 6.35 -0.89 -7.64
N LEU A 28 5.54 0.13 -7.32
CA LEU A 28 4.16 0.24 -7.81
C LEU A 28 4.12 0.44 -9.33
N GLU A 29 5.02 1.26 -9.89
CA GLU A 29 5.18 1.42 -11.34
C GLU A 29 5.47 0.07 -12.01
N LEU A 30 6.41 -0.72 -11.45
CA LEU A 30 6.75 -2.03 -11.99
C LEU A 30 5.59 -3.02 -11.88
N LEU A 31 4.94 -3.10 -10.71
CA LEU A 31 3.83 -4.01 -10.42
C LEU A 31 2.62 -3.75 -11.32
N PHE A 32 2.29 -2.47 -11.55
CA PHE A 32 1.13 -2.08 -12.34
C PHE A 32 1.47 -1.64 -13.78
N SER A 33 2.71 -1.89 -14.23
CA SER A 33 3.12 -1.66 -15.63
C SER A 33 2.34 -2.51 -16.64
N ARG A 34 1.65 -3.55 -16.17
CA ARG A 34 0.76 -4.40 -16.96
C ARG A 34 -0.69 -4.19 -16.50
N ALA A 35 -1.63 -4.28 -17.43
CA ALA A 35 -3.06 -4.02 -17.20
C ALA A 35 -3.74 -4.94 -16.16
N ALA A 36 -3.03 -5.92 -15.58
CA ALA A 36 -3.55 -6.82 -14.55
C ALA A 36 -4.03 -6.08 -13.27
N GLY A 37 -3.61 -4.84 -13.05
CA GLY A 37 -4.09 -4.02 -11.94
C GLY A 37 -5.57 -3.60 -12.06
N GLU A 38 -6.13 -3.56 -13.27
CA GLU A 38 -7.49 -3.09 -13.55
C GLU A 38 -8.54 -4.21 -13.51
N ASP A 39 -8.10 -5.46 -13.43
CA ASP A 39 -9.00 -6.60 -13.33
C ASP A 39 -9.85 -6.49 -12.06
N TRP A 40 -11.15 -6.70 -12.21
CA TRP A 40 -12.08 -6.66 -11.09
C TRP A 40 -11.77 -7.79 -10.08
N HIS A 41 -11.63 -7.42 -8.81
CA HIS A 41 -11.34 -8.32 -7.71
C HIS A 41 -12.24 -8.05 -6.49
N LYS A 42 -13.35 -8.79 -6.41
CA LYS A 42 -14.37 -8.74 -5.34
C LYS A 42 -15.06 -7.38 -5.21
N ALA A 43 -14.50 -6.47 -4.41
CA ALA A 43 -15.09 -5.19 -4.00
C ALA A 43 -14.35 -3.97 -4.58
N GLY A 44 -13.44 -4.20 -5.50
CA GLY A 44 -12.65 -3.19 -6.21
C GLY A 44 -11.82 -3.85 -7.30
N THR A 45 -10.74 -3.21 -7.69
CA THR A 45 -9.75 -3.77 -8.63
C THR A 45 -8.73 -4.63 -7.90
N PHE A 46 -7.97 -5.44 -8.64
CA PHE A 46 -6.82 -6.17 -8.09
C PHE A 46 -5.80 -5.21 -7.48
N LYS A 47 -5.60 -4.04 -8.08
CA LYS A 47 -4.80 -2.96 -7.50
C LYS A 47 -5.32 -2.50 -6.14
N ASP A 48 -6.63 -2.27 -6.00
CA ASP A 48 -7.23 -1.85 -4.72
C ASP A 48 -7.00 -2.89 -3.63
N HIS A 49 -7.10 -4.17 -3.98
CA HIS A 49 -6.83 -5.29 -3.06
C HIS A 49 -5.37 -5.27 -2.56
N LEU A 50 -4.40 -5.18 -3.46
CA LEU A 50 -2.97 -5.19 -3.09
C LEU A 50 -2.59 -3.98 -2.24
N LEU A 51 -3.06 -2.79 -2.62
CA LEU A 51 -2.83 -1.56 -1.85
C LEU A 51 -3.53 -1.61 -0.49
N GLY A 52 -4.72 -2.20 -0.40
CA GLY A 52 -5.44 -2.43 0.84
C GLY A 52 -4.63 -3.29 1.82
N VAL A 53 -4.10 -4.43 1.36
CA VAL A 53 -3.24 -5.30 2.18
C VAL A 53 -1.98 -4.55 2.64
N TYR A 54 -1.29 -3.85 1.73
CA TYR A 54 -0.12 -3.05 2.09
C TYR A 54 -0.43 -1.99 3.17
N ARG A 55 -1.53 -1.24 3.02
CA ARG A 55 -1.98 -0.23 3.98
C ARG A 55 -2.27 -0.83 5.36
N THR A 56 -2.95 -1.97 5.41
CA THR A 56 -3.23 -2.66 6.69
C THR A 56 -1.94 -3.06 7.39
N LEU A 57 -1.00 -3.69 6.66
CA LEU A 57 0.28 -4.11 7.23
C LEU A 57 1.13 -2.89 7.67
N ALA A 58 1.04 -1.76 6.96
CA ALA A 58 1.69 -0.51 7.33
C ALA A 58 1.14 0.09 8.63
N LEU A 59 -0.18 0.05 8.85
CA LEU A 59 -0.81 0.53 10.08
C LEU A 59 -0.69 -0.43 11.25
N TRP A 60 -0.31 -1.68 11.00
CA TRP A 60 0.01 -2.69 12.02
C TRP A 60 1.51 -2.76 12.35
N ASP A 61 2.27 -1.72 11.99
CA ASP A 61 3.72 -1.62 12.24
C ASP A 61 4.52 -2.83 11.74
N GLN A 62 4.06 -3.49 10.67
CA GLN A 62 4.76 -4.65 10.14
C GLN A 62 6.09 -4.23 9.49
N PRO A 63 7.15 -5.06 9.58
CA PRO A 63 8.41 -4.81 8.92
C PRO A 63 8.23 -4.53 7.43
N ARG A 64 9.11 -3.70 6.87
CA ARG A 64 9.04 -3.29 5.46
C ARG A 64 8.89 -4.48 4.51
N GLU A 65 9.65 -5.54 4.75
CA GLU A 65 9.70 -6.75 3.94
C GLU A 65 8.36 -7.49 3.98
N VAL A 66 7.67 -7.52 5.12
CA VAL A 66 6.34 -8.14 5.28
C VAL A 66 5.29 -7.32 4.54
N ARG A 67 5.37 -6.00 4.60
CA ARG A 67 4.49 -5.10 3.85
C ARG A 67 4.66 -5.32 2.35
N LEU A 68 5.90 -5.38 1.86
CA LEU A 68 6.19 -5.69 0.47
C LEU A 68 5.73 -7.10 0.07
N LEU A 69 5.94 -8.11 0.90
CA LEU A 69 5.40 -9.45 0.66
C LEU A 69 3.87 -9.39 0.45
N GLY A 70 3.16 -8.65 1.30
CA GLY A 70 1.73 -8.41 1.15
C GLY A 70 1.34 -7.54 -0.07
N LEU A 71 2.25 -6.76 -0.64
CA LEU A 71 1.98 -6.01 -1.87
C LEU A 71 2.10 -6.89 -3.13
N PHE A 72 2.98 -7.89 -3.09
CA PHE A 72 3.32 -8.75 -4.24
C PHE A 72 2.71 -10.16 -4.19
N HIS A 73 1.79 -10.41 -3.25
CA HIS A 73 1.08 -11.70 -3.13
C HIS A 73 0.05 -11.90 -4.25
#